data_AF-C9Z4M5-F1
#
_entry.id   AF-C9Z4M5-F1
#
_cell.length_a   1.000
_cell.length_b   1.000
_cell.length_c   1.000
_cell.angle_alpha   90.00
_cell.angle_beta   90.00
_cell.angle_gamma   90.00
#
_symmetry.space_group_name_H-M   'P 1'
#
loop_
_entity.id
_entity.type
_entity.pdbx_description
1 polymer ?
#
loop_
_entity_poly.entity_id
_entity_poly.type
_entity_poly.pdbx_seq_one_letter_code
_entity_poly.pdbx_strand_id
1 'polypeptide(L)'
;MTTSTRRTPSANRRRGFDLRSTALFFVFLAVVVGMAGFAVHTVAGALERRPAWVFVLVVVAVAGVAASLRLRRRWHVASAARRAAAALDRAAREAAACLEAEVEARAEAAPDAPAVPRPRPAADDAVDVVDAAVADYDALTPEEFEEAIAALCAHHGCTAVEVVGGAGDLGADVVATAPDGSRVVIQCKQYGASHRVGSQDLQRFGGTCFTVHEADVAVLVTTSDFTAPALEYADQCGIVCVDGEALRAWTDGTGPRPWEAPLVEEVTG
;
A
#
# COMPACT_ATOMS: atom_id res chain seq x y z
N MET A 1 -35.68 -25.40 45.65
CA MET A 1 -34.30 -25.70 45.28
C MET A 1 -34.15 -25.34 43.80
N THR A 2 -33.73 -24.11 43.54
CA THR A 2 -33.70 -23.48 42.21
C THR A 2 -32.27 -23.41 41.73
N THR A 3 -31.90 -24.27 40.78
CA THR A 3 -30.57 -24.27 40.15
C THR A 3 -30.62 -23.48 38.85
N SER A 4 -29.97 -22.32 38.88
CA SER A 4 -29.85 -21.39 37.76
C SER A 4 -28.87 -21.92 36.71
N THR A 5 -29.31 -21.88 35.45
CA THR A 5 -28.60 -22.23 34.24
C THR A 5 -27.61 -21.13 33.84
N ARG A 6 -26.32 -21.46 33.71
CA ARG A 6 -25.29 -20.54 33.19
C ARG A 6 -25.19 -20.69 31.67
N ARG A 7 -25.87 -19.80 30.93
CA ARG A 7 -25.60 -19.54 29.50
C ARG A 7 -24.57 -18.42 29.37
N THR A 8 -23.47 -18.67 28.68
CA THR A 8 -22.50 -17.66 28.22
C THR A 8 -23.01 -16.98 26.94
N PRO A 9 -23.20 -15.64 26.91
CA PRO A 9 -23.37 -14.90 25.67
C PRO A 9 -22.03 -14.36 25.15
N SER A 10 -21.94 -14.36 23.82
CA SER A 10 -20.81 -13.98 22.97
C SER A 10 -20.34 -12.54 23.16
N ALA A 11 -19.02 -12.35 23.13
CA ALA A 11 -18.35 -11.07 23.11
C ALA A 11 -18.56 -10.35 21.77
N ASN A 12 -19.65 -9.59 21.67
CA ASN A 12 -19.86 -8.62 20.61
C ASN A 12 -19.01 -7.37 20.90
N ARG A 13 -17.80 -7.28 20.32
CA ARG A 13 -16.97 -6.07 20.35
C ARG A 13 -17.68 -4.96 19.56
N ARG A 14 -18.51 -4.18 20.25
CA ARG A 14 -19.00 -2.90 19.76
C ARG A 14 -17.81 -1.97 19.55
N ARG A 15 -17.69 -1.41 18.34
CA ARG A 15 -16.79 -0.30 18.01
C ARG A 15 -16.93 0.79 19.08
N GLY A 16 -15.86 1.06 19.80
CA GLY A 16 -15.81 2.11 20.80
C GLY A 16 -16.20 3.45 20.17
N PHE A 17 -17.15 4.12 20.81
CA PHE A 17 -17.56 5.47 20.46
C PHE A 17 -16.34 6.39 20.64
N ASP A 18 -15.83 6.94 19.56
CA ASP A 18 -14.61 7.74 19.61
C ASP A 18 -14.94 9.13 20.18
N LEU A 19 -14.75 9.25 21.50
CA LEU A 19 -15.00 10.46 22.29
C LEU A 19 -14.23 11.67 21.76
N ARG A 20 -13.06 11.44 21.14
CA ARG A 20 -12.25 12.50 20.54
C ARG A 20 -12.89 13.03 19.26
N SER A 21 -13.44 12.16 18.43
CA SER A 21 -14.10 12.52 17.17
C SER A 21 -15.43 13.26 17.42
N THR A 22 -16.17 12.86 18.45
CA THR A 22 -17.39 13.57 18.87
C THR A 22 -17.07 14.90 19.56
N ALA A 23 -16.04 14.97 20.40
CA ALA A 23 -15.59 16.23 21.00
C ALA A 23 -15.16 17.26 19.94
N LEU A 24 -14.37 16.84 18.94
CA LEU A 24 -13.97 17.70 17.83
C LEU A 24 -15.17 18.20 17.02
N PHE A 25 -16.18 17.34 16.80
CA PHE A 25 -17.42 17.74 16.15
C PHE A 25 -18.18 18.79 16.96
N PHE A 26 -18.27 18.65 18.29
CA PHE A 26 -18.93 19.65 19.15
C PHE A 26 -18.17 20.97 19.21
N VAL A 27 -16.83 20.95 19.24
CA VAL A 27 -16.00 22.16 19.18
C VAL A 27 -16.19 22.88 17.84
N PHE A 28 -16.14 22.13 16.74
CA PHE A 28 -16.40 22.69 15.41
C PHE A 28 -17.81 23.29 15.30
N LEU A 29 -18.82 22.57 15.81
CA LEU A 29 -20.20 23.05 15.85
C LEU A 29 -20.33 24.32 16.68
N ALA A 30 -19.67 24.40 17.85
CA ALA A 30 -19.66 25.58 18.70
C ALA A 30 -19.01 26.78 18.01
N VAL A 31 -17.91 26.57 17.28
CA VAL A 31 -17.24 27.61 16.49
C VAL A 31 -18.13 28.10 15.35
N VAL A 32 -18.82 27.20 14.65
CA VAL A 32 -19.76 27.56 13.57
C VAL A 32 -20.96 28.34 14.11
N VAL A 33 -21.56 27.88 15.22
CA VAL A 33 -22.66 28.58 15.88
C VAL A 33 -22.20 29.94 16.42
N GLY A 34 -20.97 30.02 16.95
CA GLY A 34 -20.36 31.26 17.40
C GLY A 34 -20.14 32.26 16.26
N MET A 35 -19.60 31.81 15.13
CA MET A 35 -19.46 32.64 13.92
C MET A 35 -20.81 33.09 13.36
N ALA A 36 -21.82 32.21 13.36
CA ALA A 36 -23.17 32.57 12.93
C ALA A 36 -23.83 33.59 13.87
N GLY A 37 -23.67 33.42 15.19
CA GLY A 37 -24.14 34.38 16.20
C GLY A 37 -23.44 35.74 16.08
N PHE A 38 -22.12 35.74 15.87
CA PHE A 38 -21.33 36.95 15.62
C PHE A 38 -21.76 37.65 14.32
N ALA A 39 -22.05 36.90 13.25
CA ALA A 39 -22.62 37.43 12.02
C ALA A 39 -24.02 38.04 12.24
N VAL A 40 -24.89 37.40 13.02
CA VAL A 40 -26.21 37.95 13.35
C VAL A 40 -26.11 39.20 14.22
N HIS A 41 -25.20 39.23 15.19
CA HIS A 41 -25.00 40.38 16.08
C HIS A 41 -24.40 41.59 15.34
N THR A 42 -23.44 41.35 14.44
CA THR A 42 -22.87 42.39 13.57
C THR A 42 -23.89 42.92 12.55
N VAL A 43 -24.82 42.06 12.08
CA VAL A 43 -25.97 42.47 11.26
C VAL A 43 -26.99 43.27 12.06
N ALA A 44 -27.28 42.92 13.32
CA ALA A 44 -28.22 43.63 14.17
C ALA A 44 -27.84 45.10 14.43
N GLY A 45 -26.53 45.41 14.49
CA GLY A 45 -26.03 46.79 14.57
C GLY A 45 -25.96 47.54 13.23
N ALA A 46 -25.98 46.82 12.10
CA ALA A 46 -25.87 47.39 10.75
C ALA A 46 -27.23 47.68 10.08
N LEU A 47 -28.33 47.22 10.68
CA LEU A 47 -29.68 47.30 10.13
C LEU A 47 -30.25 48.71 9.99
N GLU A 48 -29.69 49.74 10.66
CA GLU A 48 -30.18 51.12 10.50
C GLU A 48 -29.53 51.88 9.34
N ARG A 49 -28.47 51.38 8.70
CA ARG A 49 -27.72 52.18 7.72
C ARG A 49 -27.64 51.64 6.30
N ARG A 50 -27.65 50.32 6.03
CA ARG A 50 -27.48 49.80 4.64
C ARG A 50 -28.17 48.43 4.37
N PRO A 51 -29.42 48.40 3.87
CA PRO A 51 -30.17 47.15 3.60
C PRO A 51 -29.53 46.24 2.52
N ALA A 52 -28.66 46.78 1.68
CA ALA A 52 -27.98 46.02 0.62
C ALA A 52 -27.07 44.89 1.14
N TRP A 53 -26.46 45.05 2.32
CA TRP A 53 -25.52 44.05 2.86
C TRP A 53 -26.21 42.78 3.36
N VAL A 54 -27.45 42.88 3.83
CA VAL A 54 -28.26 41.71 4.21
C VAL A 54 -28.51 40.82 3.00
N PHE A 55 -28.78 41.42 1.83
CA PHE A 55 -28.99 40.66 0.60
C PHE A 55 -27.72 39.93 0.15
N VAL A 56 -26.56 40.59 0.24
CA VAL A 56 -25.26 39.97 -0.08
C VAL A 56 -24.99 38.77 0.84
N LEU A 57 -25.24 38.90 2.13
CA LEU A 57 -25.04 37.81 3.09
C LEU A 57 -25.97 36.62 2.83
N VAL A 58 -27.24 36.87 2.51
CA VAL A 58 -28.19 35.81 2.14
C VAL A 58 -27.75 35.10 0.87
N VAL A 59 -27.30 35.82 -0.16
CA VAL A 59 -26.80 35.23 -1.41
C VAL A 59 -25.56 34.37 -1.16
N VAL A 60 -24.60 34.84 -0.35
CA VAL A 60 -23.41 34.07 0.02
C VAL A 60 -23.76 32.81 0.81
N ALA A 61 -24.70 32.90 1.76
CA ALA A 61 -25.15 31.75 2.54
C ALA A 61 -25.84 30.69 1.65
N VAL A 62 -26.73 31.12 0.75
CA VAL A 62 -27.41 30.22 -0.19
C VAL A 62 -26.40 29.57 -1.16
N ALA A 63 -25.42 30.33 -1.65
CA ALA A 63 -24.36 29.80 -2.50
C ALA A 63 -23.48 28.77 -1.78
N GLY A 64 -23.12 29.03 -0.51
CA GLY A 64 -22.36 28.10 0.32
C GLY A 64 -23.12 26.80 0.61
N VAL A 65 -24.42 26.88 0.92
CA VAL A 65 -25.27 25.70 1.13
C VAL A 65 -25.40 24.90 -0.18
N ALA A 66 -25.61 25.55 -1.32
CA ALA A 66 -25.67 24.87 -2.61
C ALA A 66 -24.33 24.18 -2.97
N ALA A 67 -23.19 24.83 -2.72
CA ALA A 67 -21.87 24.27 -2.96
C ALA A 67 -21.57 23.05 -2.08
N SER A 68 -21.91 23.13 -0.78
CA SER A 68 -21.72 22.02 0.16
C SER A 68 -22.59 20.80 -0.16
N LEU A 69 -23.83 20.99 -0.59
CA LEU A 69 -24.71 19.90 -1.06
C LEU A 69 -24.18 19.24 -2.34
N ARG A 70 -23.62 20.03 -3.27
CA ARG A 70 -22.96 19.51 -4.48
C ARG A 70 -21.72 18.68 -4.15
N LEU A 71 -20.91 19.14 -3.20
CA LEU A 71 -19.71 18.44 -2.78
C LEU A 71 -20.07 17.10 -2.09
N ARG A 72 -21.03 17.09 -1.17
CA ARG A 72 -21.54 15.85 -0.55
C ARG A 72 -22.04 14.84 -1.59
N ARG A 73 -22.77 15.28 -2.60
CA ARG A 73 -23.28 14.40 -3.67
C ARG A 73 -22.16 13.78 -4.51
N ARG A 74 -21.09 14.53 -4.80
CA ARG A 74 -19.88 14.03 -5.50
C ARG A 74 -19.16 12.95 -4.68
N TRP A 75 -19.08 13.12 -3.36
CA TRP A 75 -18.41 12.15 -2.48
C TRP A 75 -19.20 10.84 -2.35
N HIS A 76 -20.54 10.88 -2.34
CA HIS A 76 -21.39 9.69 -2.36
C HIS A 76 -21.30 8.91 -3.68
N VAL A 77 -21.22 9.60 -4.82
CA VAL A 77 -21.03 8.95 -6.13
C VAL A 77 -19.62 8.34 -6.24
N ALA A 78 -18.58 9.03 -5.75
CA ALA A 78 -17.22 8.51 -5.73
C ALA A 78 -17.06 7.28 -4.81
N SER A 79 -17.86 7.15 -3.76
CA SER A 79 -17.86 5.96 -2.89
C SER A 79 -18.67 4.81 -3.47
N ALA A 80 -19.74 5.08 -4.24
CA ALA A 80 -20.44 4.06 -5.02
C ALA A 80 -19.58 3.51 -6.17
N ALA A 81 -18.86 4.39 -6.89
CA ALA A 81 -17.92 4.00 -7.94
C ALA A 81 -16.77 3.14 -7.39
N ARG A 82 -16.21 3.51 -6.22
CA ARG A 82 -15.17 2.70 -5.55
C ARG A 82 -15.66 1.31 -5.14
N ARG A 83 -16.91 1.17 -4.70
CA ARG A 83 -17.50 -0.16 -4.40
C ARG A 83 -17.72 -1.00 -5.65
N ALA A 84 -18.13 -0.38 -6.76
CA ALA A 84 -18.29 -1.07 -8.04
C ALA A 84 -16.93 -1.53 -8.59
N ALA A 85 -15.91 -0.66 -8.53
CA ALA A 85 -14.54 -1.01 -8.91
C ALA A 85 -13.99 -2.18 -8.07
N ALA A 86 -14.20 -2.15 -6.75
CA ALA A 86 -13.80 -3.24 -5.86
C ALA A 86 -14.60 -4.55 -6.05
N ALA A 87 -15.78 -4.49 -6.66
CA ALA A 87 -16.55 -5.69 -7.01
C ALA A 87 -16.04 -6.31 -8.33
N LEU A 88 -15.71 -5.47 -9.32
CA LEU A 88 -15.13 -5.91 -10.58
C LEU A 88 -13.73 -6.51 -10.38
N ASP A 89 -12.90 -5.89 -9.54
CA ASP A 89 -11.55 -6.39 -9.24
C ASP A 89 -11.58 -7.75 -8.54
N ARG A 90 -12.57 -8.00 -7.65
CA ARG A 90 -12.78 -9.33 -7.05
C ARG A 90 -13.21 -10.36 -8.09
N ALA A 91 -14.17 -10.02 -8.94
CA ALA A 91 -14.64 -10.93 -9.99
C ALA A 91 -13.52 -11.28 -10.99
N ALA A 92 -12.64 -10.32 -11.31
CA ALA A 92 -11.49 -10.54 -12.18
C ALA A 92 -10.46 -11.50 -11.56
N ARG A 93 -10.16 -11.35 -10.26
CA ARG A 93 -9.25 -12.27 -9.54
C ARG A 93 -9.84 -13.67 -9.39
N GLU A 94 -11.14 -13.77 -9.11
CA GLU A 94 -11.83 -15.06 -9.05
C GLU A 94 -11.78 -15.78 -10.41
N ALA A 95 -12.00 -15.05 -11.51
CA ALA A 95 -11.89 -15.61 -12.85
C ALA A 95 -10.46 -16.06 -13.20
N ALA A 96 -9.45 -15.28 -12.81
CA ALA A 96 -8.04 -15.65 -13.01
C ALA A 96 -7.67 -16.92 -12.23
N ALA A 97 -8.07 -17.01 -10.95
CA ALA A 97 -7.81 -18.18 -10.11
C ALA A 97 -8.49 -19.45 -10.65
N CYS A 98 -9.71 -19.34 -11.20
CA CYS A 98 -10.36 -20.47 -11.88
C CYS A 98 -9.56 -20.94 -13.10
N LEU A 99 -9.02 -20.00 -13.88
CA LEU A 99 -8.23 -20.33 -15.08
C LEU A 99 -6.90 -20.99 -14.71
N GLU A 100 -6.21 -20.49 -13.69
CA GLU A 100 -4.99 -21.09 -13.15
C GLU A 100 -5.25 -22.49 -12.62
N ALA A 101 -6.35 -22.71 -11.88
CA ALA A 101 -6.74 -24.04 -11.41
C ALA A 101 -7.07 -25.01 -12.55
N GLU A 102 -7.68 -24.52 -13.64
CA GLU A 102 -7.92 -25.32 -14.85
C GLU A 102 -6.62 -25.68 -15.58
N VAL A 103 -5.65 -24.76 -15.63
CA VAL A 103 -4.31 -25.00 -16.19
C VAL A 103 -3.55 -26.03 -15.36
N GLU A 104 -3.58 -25.91 -14.04
CA GLU A 104 -2.94 -26.85 -13.11
C GLU A 104 -3.57 -28.25 -13.21
N ALA A 105 -4.91 -28.34 -13.20
CA ALA A 105 -5.61 -29.62 -13.38
C ALA A 105 -5.31 -30.27 -14.74
N ARG A 106 -5.07 -29.46 -15.78
CA ARG A 106 -4.66 -29.96 -17.09
C ARG A 106 -3.20 -30.38 -17.13
N ALA A 107 -2.34 -29.76 -16.34
CA ALA A 107 -0.95 -30.17 -16.14
C ALA A 107 -0.88 -31.51 -15.39
N GLU A 108 -1.68 -31.70 -14.34
CA GLU A 108 -1.79 -32.98 -13.61
C GLU A 108 -2.39 -34.12 -14.46
N ALA A 109 -3.26 -33.81 -15.42
CA ALA A 109 -3.85 -34.78 -16.34
C ALA A 109 -2.91 -35.19 -17.49
N ALA A 110 -1.74 -34.57 -17.64
CA ALA A 110 -0.71 -34.98 -18.60
C ALA A 110 -0.02 -36.27 -18.12
N PRO A 111 0.14 -37.30 -18.97
CA PRO A 111 0.77 -38.55 -18.53
C PRO A 111 2.29 -38.40 -18.34
N ASP A 112 2.75 -38.81 -17.15
CA ASP A 112 4.12 -39.07 -16.70
C ASP A 112 5.21 -38.04 -17.06
N ALA A 113 5.37 -37.04 -16.18
CA ALA A 113 6.66 -36.42 -15.89
C ALA A 113 7.21 -37.00 -14.56
N PRO A 114 8.51 -37.28 -14.44
CA PRO A 114 9.05 -38.04 -13.31
C PRO A 114 8.90 -37.27 -11.99
N ALA A 115 8.36 -37.96 -10.98
CA ALA A 115 8.16 -37.45 -9.64
C ALA A 115 9.48 -37.06 -8.97
N VAL A 116 9.67 -35.76 -8.71
CA VAL A 116 10.74 -35.25 -7.86
C VAL A 116 10.34 -35.49 -6.39
N PRO A 117 11.16 -36.15 -5.55
CA PRO A 117 10.82 -36.41 -4.15
C PRO A 117 10.79 -35.11 -3.33
N ARG A 118 9.72 -34.86 -2.57
CA ARG A 118 9.68 -33.80 -1.56
C ARG A 118 10.57 -34.16 -0.36
N PRO A 119 11.53 -33.31 0.07
CA PRO A 119 12.22 -33.49 1.33
C PRO A 119 11.37 -33.02 2.51
N ARG A 120 11.43 -33.79 3.60
CA ARG A 120 10.83 -33.52 4.92
C ARG A 120 11.70 -32.50 5.69
N PRO A 121 11.15 -31.66 6.59
CA PRO A 121 11.92 -30.62 7.25
C PRO A 121 12.97 -31.21 8.21
N ALA A 122 14.22 -30.80 8.02
CA ALA A 122 15.28 -30.79 9.02
C ALA A 122 15.59 -29.30 9.27
N ALA A 123 15.35 -28.73 10.44
CA ALA A 123 16.06 -28.92 11.71
C ALA A 123 17.57 -28.66 11.55
N ASP A 124 17.97 -27.46 12.00
CA ASP A 124 19.31 -26.95 12.33
C ASP A 124 20.48 -27.42 11.47
N ASP A 125 21.08 -26.51 10.70
CA ASP A 125 22.51 -26.15 10.81
C ASP A 125 22.91 -25.13 9.73
N ALA A 126 23.66 -24.10 10.16
CA ALA A 126 24.55 -23.21 9.42
C ALA A 126 24.10 -22.65 8.04
N VAL A 127 23.87 -21.33 8.01
CA VAL A 127 23.83 -20.49 6.81
C VAL A 127 25.14 -20.62 6.03
N ASP A 128 25.13 -21.48 5.00
CA ASP A 128 26.15 -21.47 3.96
C ASP A 128 25.86 -20.30 3.02
N VAL A 129 26.83 -19.41 2.95
CA VAL A 129 26.84 -18.19 2.14
C VAL A 129 26.74 -18.61 0.68
N VAL A 130 25.61 -18.32 0.03
CA VAL A 130 25.49 -18.40 -1.43
C VAL A 130 26.51 -17.46 -2.06
N ASP A 131 27.50 -18.05 -2.71
CA ASP A 131 28.51 -17.37 -3.52
C ASP A 131 27.76 -16.61 -4.64
N ALA A 132 27.80 -15.28 -4.61
CA ALA A 132 27.06 -14.37 -5.50
C ALA A 132 27.56 -14.38 -6.96
N ALA A 133 28.19 -15.46 -7.40
CA ALA A 133 28.63 -15.65 -8.77
C ALA A 133 27.49 -16.26 -9.58
N VAL A 134 26.69 -15.38 -10.21
CA VAL A 134 25.60 -15.70 -11.15
C VAL A 134 24.38 -16.34 -10.48
N ALA A 135 23.68 -15.57 -9.66
CA ALA A 135 22.32 -15.94 -9.24
C ALA A 135 21.40 -15.88 -10.47
N ASP A 136 20.98 -17.04 -10.97
CA ASP A 136 19.91 -17.15 -11.96
C ASP A 136 18.56 -16.91 -11.28
N TYR A 137 18.23 -15.64 -11.06
CA TYR A 137 16.99 -15.23 -10.39
C TYR A 137 15.73 -15.69 -11.14
N ASP A 138 15.82 -15.97 -12.44
CA ASP A 138 14.69 -16.47 -13.23
C ASP A 138 14.35 -17.94 -12.91
N ALA A 139 15.31 -18.70 -12.37
CA ALA A 139 15.13 -20.10 -12.00
C ALA A 139 14.62 -20.30 -10.56
N LEU A 140 14.61 -19.24 -9.74
CA LEU A 140 14.15 -19.28 -8.34
C LEU A 140 12.63 -19.29 -8.24
N THR A 141 12.09 -19.93 -7.21
CA THR A 141 10.69 -19.72 -6.83
C THR A 141 10.49 -18.29 -6.28
N PRO A 142 9.26 -17.77 -6.21
CA PRO A 142 9.00 -16.46 -5.61
C PRO A 142 9.56 -16.31 -4.19
N GLU A 143 9.43 -17.34 -3.35
CA GLU A 143 9.93 -17.32 -1.97
C GLU A 143 11.47 -17.34 -1.94
N GLU A 144 12.11 -18.18 -2.77
CA GLU A 144 13.57 -18.21 -2.90
C GLU A 144 14.12 -16.87 -3.44
N PHE A 145 13.35 -16.20 -4.30
CA PHE A 145 13.71 -14.87 -4.80
C PHE A 145 13.68 -13.83 -3.67
N GLU A 146 12.66 -13.83 -2.82
CA GLU A 146 12.60 -12.95 -1.65
C GLU A 146 13.79 -13.17 -0.70
N GLU A 147 14.11 -14.45 -0.42
CA GLU A 147 15.27 -14.81 0.40
C GLU A 147 16.60 -14.35 -0.24
N ALA A 148 16.74 -14.49 -1.56
CA ALA A 148 17.92 -14.02 -2.29
C ALA A 148 18.07 -12.50 -2.23
N ILE A 149 16.98 -11.73 -2.34
CA ILE A 149 17.01 -10.27 -2.19
C ILE A 149 17.35 -9.86 -0.75
N ALA A 150 16.84 -10.58 0.26
CA ALA A 150 17.23 -10.37 1.64
C ALA A 150 18.73 -10.62 1.87
N ALA A 151 19.25 -11.74 1.37
CA ALA A 151 20.68 -12.05 1.42
C ALA A 151 21.53 -10.98 0.72
N LEU A 152 21.08 -10.48 -0.43
CA LEU A 152 21.74 -9.40 -1.16
C LEU A 152 21.76 -8.10 -0.35
N CYS A 153 20.66 -7.75 0.32
CA CYS A 153 20.62 -6.59 1.21
C CYS A 153 21.69 -6.71 2.33
N ALA A 154 21.74 -7.86 2.99
CA ALA A 154 22.72 -8.13 4.04
C ALA A 154 24.16 -8.07 3.51
N HIS A 155 24.41 -8.64 2.32
CA HIS A 155 25.72 -8.62 1.67
C HIS A 155 26.21 -7.18 1.39
N HIS A 156 25.30 -6.29 0.97
CA HIS A 156 25.62 -4.89 0.71
C HIS A 156 25.55 -3.99 1.97
N GLY A 157 25.46 -4.57 3.16
CA GLY A 157 25.64 -3.86 4.43
C GLY A 157 24.36 -3.39 5.11
N CYS A 158 23.18 -3.80 4.63
CA CYS A 158 21.95 -3.62 5.40
C CYS A 158 21.97 -4.49 6.66
N THR A 159 21.25 -4.03 7.68
CA THR A 159 21.07 -4.72 8.96
C THR A 159 19.58 -4.96 9.22
N ALA A 160 19.24 -5.73 10.25
CA ALA A 160 17.86 -6.06 10.62
C ALA A 160 17.02 -6.53 9.41
N VAL A 161 17.63 -7.38 8.58
CA VAL A 161 16.99 -7.90 7.37
C VAL A 161 16.02 -9.02 7.75
N GLU A 162 14.77 -8.87 7.35
CA GLU A 162 13.69 -9.82 7.60
C GLU A 162 12.91 -10.08 6.31
N VAL A 163 12.73 -11.35 5.96
CA VAL A 163 11.75 -11.77 4.95
C VAL A 163 10.38 -11.84 5.65
N VAL A 164 9.44 -11.02 5.19
CA VAL A 164 8.10 -10.88 5.77
C VAL A 164 7.06 -11.69 4.99
N GLY A 165 7.33 -11.99 3.72
CA GLY A 165 6.40 -12.48 2.70
C GLY A 165 5.34 -13.48 3.15
N GLY A 166 4.18 -13.41 2.50
CA GLY A 166 3.09 -14.37 2.69
C GLY A 166 1.71 -13.72 2.81
N ALA A 167 0.71 -14.54 3.18
CA ALA A 167 -0.68 -14.08 3.20
C ALA A 167 -0.89 -12.88 4.16
N GLY A 168 -1.09 -11.69 3.60
CA GLY A 168 -1.36 -10.47 4.36
C GLY A 168 -0.11 -9.61 4.64
N ASP A 169 1.00 -9.87 3.97
CA ASP A 169 2.20 -9.02 3.93
C ASP A 169 1.94 -7.59 3.42
N LEU A 170 0.78 -7.35 2.80
CA LEU A 170 0.38 -6.07 2.20
C LEU A 170 1.43 -5.54 1.22
N GLY A 171 2.20 -6.45 0.61
CA GLY A 171 3.21 -6.16 -0.41
C GLY A 171 4.59 -5.79 0.13
N ALA A 172 4.88 -5.97 1.41
CA ALA A 172 6.25 -5.91 1.93
C ALA A 172 6.81 -7.33 2.04
N ASP A 173 7.70 -7.69 1.13
CA ASP A 173 8.25 -9.04 1.05
C ASP A 173 9.57 -9.12 1.84
N VAL A 174 10.38 -8.05 1.77
CA VAL A 174 11.60 -7.89 2.56
C VAL A 174 11.62 -6.53 3.25
N VAL A 175 12.06 -6.50 4.50
CA VAL A 175 12.31 -5.27 5.26
C VAL A 175 13.75 -5.27 5.76
N ALA A 176 14.42 -4.13 5.66
CA ALA A 176 15.79 -3.98 6.11
C ALA A 176 16.07 -2.57 6.64
N THR A 177 17.19 -2.40 7.33
CA THR A 177 17.74 -1.10 7.71
C THR A 177 19.02 -0.85 6.92
N ALA A 178 19.02 0.18 6.08
CA ALA A 178 20.17 0.57 5.28
C ALA A 178 21.31 1.13 6.16
N PRO A 179 22.56 1.19 5.64
CA PRO A 179 23.72 1.68 6.40
C PRO A 179 23.59 3.11 6.94
N ASP A 180 22.76 3.94 6.31
CA ASP A 180 22.44 5.31 6.73
C ASP A 180 21.36 5.37 7.83
N GLY A 181 20.79 4.22 8.21
CA GLY A 181 19.71 4.09 9.19
C GLY A 181 18.31 4.10 8.59
N SER A 182 18.16 4.30 7.27
CA SER A 182 16.86 4.34 6.59
C SER A 182 16.16 2.98 6.60
N ARG A 183 14.86 2.96 6.87
CA ARG A 183 14.03 1.75 6.77
C ARG A 183 13.70 1.48 5.30
N VAL A 184 14.25 0.39 4.78
CA VAL A 184 14.02 -0.07 3.40
C VAL A 184 12.92 -1.12 3.41
N VAL A 185 11.90 -0.93 2.58
CA VAL A 185 10.82 -1.89 2.36
C VAL A 185 10.85 -2.29 0.89
N ILE A 186 10.92 -3.59 0.63
CA ILE A 186 11.11 -4.14 -0.70
C ILE A 186 9.94 -5.06 -1.05
N GLN A 187 9.38 -4.86 -2.23
CA GLN A 187 8.49 -5.81 -2.89
C GLN A 187 9.25 -6.53 -3.99
N CYS A 188 9.12 -7.85 -4.04
CA CYS A 188 9.69 -8.73 -5.04
C CYS A 188 8.60 -9.16 -6.03
N LYS A 189 8.92 -9.09 -7.33
CA LYS A 189 8.06 -9.59 -8.42
C LYS A 189 8.88 -10.44 -9.37
N GLN A 190 8.87 -11.75 -9.16
CA GLN A 190 9.44 -12.72 -10.08
C GLN A 190 8.46 -12.93 -11.24
N TYR A 191 8.80 -12.37 -12.41
CA TYR A 191 8.00 -12.48 -13.63
C TYR A 191 8.90 -12.86 -14.79
N GLY A 192 8.41 -13.72 -15.69
CA GLY A 192 9.14 -14.05 -16.91
C GLY A 192 9.27 -12.84 -17.85
N ALA A 193 10.28 -12.87 -18.75
CA ALA A 193 10.64 -11.76 -19.64
C ALA A 193 9.48 -11.21 -20.53
N SER A 194 8.42 -11.98 -20.75
CA SER A 194 7.23 -11.53 -21.50
C SER A 194 6.19 -10.79 -20.65
N HIS A 195 6.34 -10.75 -19.33
CA HIS A 195 5.39 -10.13 -18.40
C HIS A 195 6.08 -9.01 -17.62
N ARG A 196 5.67 -7.78 -17.92
CA ARG A 196 6.23 -6.56 -17.31
C ARG A 196 5.41 -6.11 -16.12
N VAL A 197 6.08 -5.51 -15.14
CA VAL A 197 5.42 -4.93 -13.96
C VAL A 197 4.57 -3.73 -14.38
N GLY A 198 3.29 -3.78 -14.03
CA GLY A 198 2.29 -2.79 -14.41
C GLY A 198 2.11 -1.70 -13.36
N SER A 199 1.49 -0.57 -13.73
CA SER A 199 1.19 0.51 -12.78
C SER A 199 0.28 0.05 -11.62
N GLN A 200 -0.52 -1.00 -11.82
CA GLN A 200 -1.36 -1.55 -10.76
C GLN A 200 -0.55 -2.17 -9.62
N ASP A 201 0.58 -2.80 -9.91
CA ASP A 201 1.46 -3.39 -8.90
C ASP A 201 2.07 -2.29 -8.04
N LEU A 202 2.60 -1.24 -8.67
CA LEU A 202 3.15 -0.09 -7.99
C LEU A 202 2.08 0.67 -7.20
N GLN A 203 0.85 0.78 -7.69
CA GLN A 203 -0.25 1.42 -6.94
C GLN A 203 -0.65 0.63 -5.69
N ARG A 204 -0.63 -0.71 -5.75
CA ARG A 204 -0.90 -1.55 -4.58
C ARG A 204 0.20 -1.38 -3.55
N PHE A 205 1.46 -1.48 -3.98
CA PHE A 205 2.62 -1.31 -3.11
C PHE A 205 2.73 0.10 -2.54
N GLY A 206 2.59 1.12 -3.37
CA GLY A 206 2.57 2.54 -2.98
C GLY A 206 1.47 2.86 -1.96
N GLY A 207 0.36 2.11 -1.99
CA GLY A 207 -0.72 2.25 -1.01
C GLY A 207 -0.34 1.82 0.41
N THR A 208 0.70 1.00 0.58
CA THR A 208 1.03 0.34 1.86
C THR A 208 2.46 0.61 2.33
N CYS A 209 3.45 0.65 1.43
CA CYS A 209 4.88 0.74 1.79
C CYS A 209 5.19 1.91 2.75
N PHE A 210 4.71 3.12 2.45
CA PHE A 210 4.96 4.28 3.31
C PHE A 210 4.02 4.36 4.51
N THR A 211 2.73 4.03 4.34
CA THR A 211 1.70 4.30 5.36
C THR A 211 1.51 3.17 6.36
N VAL A 212 1.83 1.94 5.97
CA VAL A 212 1.67 0.73 6.79
C VAL A 212 3.02 0.20 7.22
N HIS A 213 4.00 0.15 6.31
CA HIS A 213 5.32 -0.41 6.59
C HIS A 213 6.36 0.65 6.99
N GLU A 214 5.96 1.93 6.99
CA GLU A 214 6.79 3.08 7.40
C GLU A 214 8.13 3.12 6.65
N ALA A 215 8.11 2.80 5.36
CA ALA A 215 9.30 2.85 4.52
C ALA A 215 9.86 4.28 4.45
N ASP A 216 11.16 4.44 4.68
CA ASP A 216 11.91 5.63 4.26
C ASP A 216 12.32 5.49 2.79
N VAL A 217 12.67 4.26 2.39
CA VAL A 217 12.98 3.88 1.01
C VAL A 217 12.09 2.71 0.61
N ALA A 218 11.17 2.94 -0.34
CA ALA A 218 10.35 1.89 -0.93
C ALA A 218 10.97 1.41 -2.24
N VAL A 219 11.19 0.10 -2.38
CA VAL A 219 11.83 -0.51 -3.55
C VAL A 219 10.92 -1.58 -4.12
N LEU A 220 10.74 -1.61 -5.45
CA LEU A 220 10.17 -2.76 -6.14
C LEU A 220 11.24 -3.38 -7.03
N VAL A 221 11.54 -4.65 -6.75
CA VAL A 221 12.52 -5.45 -7.48
C VAL A 221 11.80 -6.48 -8.37
N THR A 222 12.21 -6.60 -9.62
CA THR A 222 11.70 -7.62 -10.53
C THR A 222 12.81 -8.21 -11.40
N THR A 223 12.63 -9.46 -11.82
CA THR A 223 13.50 -10.11 -12.82
C THR A 223 13.17 -9.69 -14.25
N SER A 224 12.03 -9.01 -14.46
CA SER A 224 11.54 -8.51 -15.75
C SER A 224 11.78 -6.99 -15.90
N ASP A 225 11.02 -6.34 -16.79
CA ASP A 225 10.99 -4.89 -16.99
C ASP A 225 9.75 -4.24 -16.36
N PHE A 226 9.78 -2.91 -16.23
CA PHE A 226 8.62 -2.08 -15.92
C PHE A 226 7.94 -1.53 -17.17
N THR A 227 6.63 -1.32 -17.08
CA THR A 227 5.89 -0.54 -18.09
C THR A 227 6.11 0.97 -17.87
N ALA A 228 6.00 1.78 -18.93
CA ALA A 228 6.16 3.24 -18.81
C ALA A 228 5.19 3.87 -17.78
N PRO A 229 3.89 3.50 -17.72
CA PRO A 229 2.99 4.01 -16.67
C PRO A 229 3.37 3.56 -15.25
N ALA A 230 4.06 2.42 -15.10
CA ALA A 230 4.56 1.98 -13.80
C ALA A 230 5.70 2.89 -13.32
N LEU A 231 6.65 3.19 -14.21
CA LEU A 231 7.77 4.09 -13.92
C LEU A 231 7.28 5.52 -13.61
N GLU A 232 6.32 6.03 -14.39
CA GLU A 232 5.72 7.36 -14.14
C GLU A 232 5.06 7.44 -12.75
N TYR A 233 4.40 6.37 -12.32
CA TYR A 233 3.78 6.32 -10.99
C TYR A 233 4.84 6.15 -9.88
N ALA A 234 5.84 5.31 -10.10
CA ALA A 234 6.92 5.08 -9.15
C ALA A 234 7.67 6.38 -8.84
N ASP A 235 7.99 7.17 -9.88
CA ASP A 235 8.61 8.51 -9.76
C ASP A 235 7.75 9.46 -8.91
N GLN A 236 6.44 9.53 -9.18
CA GLN A 236 5.52 10.37 -8.41
C GLN A 236 5.42 9.99 -6.92
N CYS A 237 5.62 8.71 -6.60
CA CYS A 237 5.52 8.19 -5.25
C CYS A 237 6.86 8.04 -4.55
N GLY A 238 8.00 8.28 -5.22
CA GLY A 238 9.32 8.04 -4.67
C GLY A 238 9.62 6.55 -4.46
N ILE A 239 9.09 5.68 -5.31
CA ILE A 239 9.39 4.24 -5.29
C ILE A 239 10.57 3.97 -6.23
N VAL A 240 11.61 3.33 -5.71
CA VAL A 240 12.78 2.91 -6.49
C VAL A 240 12.44 1.63 -7.26
N CYS A 241 12.53 1.69 -8.58
CA CYS A 241 12.34 0.53 -9.45
C CYS A 241 13.68 -0.12 -9.78
N VAL A 242 13.80 -1.42 -9.51
CA VAL A 242 14.97 -2.24 -9.85
C VAL A 242 14.51 -3.33 -10.80
N ASP A 243 14.81 -3.18 -12.09
CA ASP A 243 14.53 -4.18 -13.12
C ASP A 243 15.62 -5.27 -13.16
N GLY A 244 15.46 -6.25 -14.04
CA GLY A 244 16.42 -7.36 -14.13
C GLY A 244 17.84 -6.92 -14.49
N GLU A 245 18.03 -5.84 -15.24
CA GLU A 245 19.37 -5.30 -15.54
C GLU A 245 19.98 -4.61 -14.31
N ALA A 246 19.21 -3.73 -13.66
CA ALA A 246 19.62 -3.05 -12.45
C ALA A 246 19.89 -4.02 -11.30
N LEU A 247 19.10 -5.11 -11.17
CA LEU A 247 19.30 -6.15 -10.18
C LEU A 247 20.63 -6.88 -10.39
N ARG A 248 20.97 -7.23 -11.63
CA ARG A 248 22.28 -7.82 -11.96
C ARG A 248 23.41 -6.86 -11.63
N ALA A 249 23.29 -5.60 -12.01
CA ALA A 249 24.31 -4.59 -11.70
C ALA A 249 24.49 -4.39 -10.18
N TRP A 250 23.40 -4.42 -9.41
CA TRP A 250 23.45 -4.38 -7.95
C TRP A 250 24.15 -5.63 -7.37
N THR A 251 23.79 -6.81 -7.86
CA THR A 251 24.39 -8.10 -7.47
C THR A 251 25.90 -8.12 -7.69
N ASP A 252 26.35 -7.63 -8.84
CA ASP A 252 27.77 -7.57 -9.20
C ASP A 252 28.52 -6.41 -8.49
N GLY A 253 27.80 -5.55 -7.74
CA GLY A 253 28.35 -4.36 -7.11
C GLY A 253 28.82 -3.28 -8.09
N THR A 254 28.37 -3.34 -9.35
CA THR A 254 28.71 -2.37 -10.41
C THR A 254 27.68 -1.24 -10.54
N GLY A 255 26.44 -1.48 -10.09
CA GLY A 255 25.34 -0.52 -10.06
C GLY A 255 25.15 0.13 -8.68
N PRO A 256 24.35 1.21 -8.60
CA PRO A 256 24.00 1.83 -7.33
C PRO A 256 23.12 0.91 -6.50
N ARG A 257 23.23 1.03 -5.17
CA ARG A 257 22.32 0.31 -4.27
C ARG A 257 20.98 1.04 -4.22
N PRO A 258 19.84 0.33 -4.03
CA PRO A 258 18.52 0.97 -4.09
C PRO A 258 18.32 2.10 -3.07
N TRP A 259 18.98 2.03 -1.92
CA TRP A 259 18.94 3.06 -0.86
C TRP A 259 19.97 4.18 -1.02
N GLU A 260 20.80 4.14 -2.07
CA GLU A 260 21.76 5.21 -2.40
C GLU A 260 21.25 6.13 -3.51
N ALA A 261 20.10 5.79 -4.13
CA ALA A 261 19.46 6.65 -5.11
C ALA A 261 19.03 7.97 -4.45
N PRO A 262 19.30 9.13 -5.07
CA PRO A 262 19.12 10.41 -4.40
C PRO A 262 17.63 10.66 -4.16
N LEU A 263 17.25 10.78 -2.88
CA LEU A 263 16.09 11.58 -2.50
C LEU A 263 16.37 12.99 -3.04
N VAL A 264 15.62 13.36 -4.08
CA VAL A 264 15.51 14.69 -4.70
C VAL A 264 16.36 15.74 -3.99
N GLU A 265 17.45 16.19 -4.63
CA GLU A 265 18.26 17.29 -4.13
C GLU A 265 17.35 18.43 -3.69
N GLU A 266 17.33 18.73 -2.39
CA GLU A 266 16.73 19.95 -1.89
C GLU A 266 17.47 21.11 -2.56
N VAL A 267 16.77 21.75 -3.50
CA VAL A 267 17.13 23.04 -4.07
C VAL A 267 17.31 24.01 -2.91
N THR A 268 18.56 24.18 -2.49
CA THR A 268 18.97 25.16 -1.50
C THR A 268 19.77 26.25 -2.21
N GLY A 269 19.18 27.45 -2.25
CA GLY A 269 19.91 28.72 -2.42
C GLY A 269 19.84 29.36 -3.80
#